data_AF-A0A535EFT4-F1
#
_entry.id   AF-A0A535EFT4-F1
#
_cell.length_a   1.000
_cell.length_b   1.000
_cell.length_c   1.000
_cell.angle_alpha   90.00
_cell.angle_beta   90.00
_cell.angle_gamma   90.00
#
_symmetry.space_group_name_H-M   'P 1'
#
loop_
_entity.id
_entity.type
_entity.pdbx_description
1 polymer ?
#
loop_
_entity_poly.entity_id
_entity_poly.type
_entity_poly.pdbx_seq_one_letter_code
_entity_poly.pdbx_strand_id
1 'polypeptide(L)'
;MAALGLLAGTLPGPAPPPHEDGLLLKAQKPVAHLLRVDPAFQRIVASAPDFAVHGRRQGDYFNALVRAIVYQQLAGKAAAAIHRRFIAIFGAEPGPEQVLEATEAQLRGAGLSNAKFLA
;
A
#
# COMPACT_ATOMS: atom_id res chain seq x y z
N MET A 1 35.15 8.55 -28.99
CA MET A 1 35.58 8.10 -27.65
C MET A 1 34.61 8.69 -26.62
N ALA A 2 33.47 8.01 -26.44
CA ALA A 2 32.39 8.44 -25.55
C ALA A 2 32.55 7.77 -24.17
N ALA A 3 32.34 8.54 -23.11
CA ALA A 3 31.91 8.03 -21.80
C ALA A 3 31.34 9.20 -20.98
N LEU A 4 30.07 9.54 -21.24
CA LEU A 4 29.26 10.31 -20.30
C LEU A 4 28.78 9.33 -19.22
N GLY A 5 29.32 9.43 -18.01
CA GLY A 5 28.90 8.62 -16.87
C GLY A 5 27.51 9.07 -16.37
N LEU A 6 26.54 8.16 -16.45
CA LEU A 6 25.24 8.29 -15.79
C LEU A 6 25.42 8.14 -14.27
N LEU A 7 25.28 9.23 -13.52
CA LEU A 7 24.98 9.19 -12.09
C LEU A 7 23.51 8.76 -11.93
N ALA A 8 23.27 7.45 -11.83
CA ALA A 8 21.99 6.90 -11.41
C ALA A 8 21.82 7.09 -9.88
N GLY A 9 21.56 8.33 -9.46
CA GLY A 9 21.03 8.60 -8.13
C GLY A 9 19.56 8.23 -8.10
N THR A 10 19.19 7.13 -7.45
CA THR A 10 17.79 6.84 -7.13
C THR A 10 17.29 7.91 -6.18
N LEU A 11 16.35 8.74 -6.65
CA LEU A 11 15.61 9.65 -5.78
C LEU A 11 14.96 8.79 -4.67
N PRO A 12 15.09 9.17 -3.39
CA PRO A 12 14.38 8.47 -2.32
C PRO A 12 12.88 8.53 -2.64
N GLY A 13 12.24 7.36 -2.67
CA GLY A 13 10.80 7.27 -2.84
C GLY A 13 10.08 8.09 -1.77
N PRO A 14 8.80 8.46 -2.00
CA PRO A 14 8.01 9.14 -0.98
C PRO A 14 8.05 8.33 0.32
N ALA A 15 8.24 9.03 1.44
CA ALA A 15 8.26 8.39 2.75
C ALA A 15 7.02 7.51 2.91
N PRO A 16 7.17 6.26 3.38
CA PRO A 16 6.05 5.38 3.59
C PRO A 16 5.05 6.07 4.56
N PRO A 17 3.74 5.93 4.33
CA PRO A 17 2.74 6.55 5.19
C PRO A 17 2.90 6.08 6.65
N PRO A 18 2.45 6.89 7.63
CA PRO A 18 2.79 6.76 9.06
C PRO A 18 2.18 5.54 9.81
N HIS A 19 1.92 4.41 9.13
CA HIS A 19 1.33 3.19 9.71
C HIS A 19 2.03 1.90 9.26
N GLU A 20 3.22 1.99 8.67
CA GLU A 20 3.93 0.87 8.08
C GLU A 20 5.05 0.37 9.02
N ASP A 21 4.65 -0.33 10.08
CA ASP A 21 5.58 -1.13 10.88
C ASP A 21 6.07 -2.30 10.02
N GLY A 22 7.18 -2.08 9.33
CA GLY A 22 7.76 -3.02 8.37
C GLY A 22 8.20 -4.32 9.03
N LEU A 23 7.65 -5.44 8.57
CA LEU A 23 8.26 -6.74 8.80
C LEU A 23 9.35 -6.90 7.73
N LEU A 24 10.58 -6.53 8.05
CA LEU A 24 11.69 -6.75 7.11
C LEU A 24 11.61 -8.16 6.54
N LEU A 25 11.80 -8.34 5.22
CA LEU A 25 12.03 -9.65 4.60
C LEU A 25 13.37 -10.26 5.07
N LYS A 26 13.91 -9.81 6.22
CA LYS A 26 14.85 -10.54 7.07
C LYS A 26 14.17 -11.69 7.83
N ALA A 27 12.89 -11.99 7.59
CA ALA A 27 12.37 -13.32 7.88
C ALA A 27 13.10 -14.32 6.96
N GLN A 28 14.31 -14.73 7.37
CA GLN A 28 15.18 -15.64 6.62
C GLN A 28 14.47 -16.96 6.29
N LYS A 29 13.46 -17.34 7.11
CA LYS A 29 12.71 -18.59 6.99
C LYS A 29 11.84 -18.66 5.72
N PRO A 30 10.91 -17.72 5.44
CA PRO A 30 10.15 -17.71 4.18
C PRO A 30 11.03 -17.68 2.93
N VAL A 31 12.06 -16.83 2.89
CA VAL A 31 12.94 -16.70 1.71
C VAL A 31 13.76 -17.96 1.51
N ALA A 32 14.37 -18.51 2.58
CA ALA A 32 15.11 -19.77 2.48
C ALA A 32 14.19 -20.93 2.06
N HIS A 33 12.95 -20.99 2.55
CA HIS A 33 11.98 -21.99 2.13
C HIS A 33 11.65 -21.85 0.64
N LEU A 34 11.37 -20.63 0.16
CA LEU A 34 11.09 -20.37 -1.25
C LEU A 34 12.25 -20.82 -2.13
N LEU A 35 13.48 -20.41 -1.81
CA LEU A 35 14.65 -20.75 -2.62
C LEU A 35 14.99 -22.26 -2.58
N ARG A 36 14.60 -22.96 -1.51
CA ARG A 36 14.74 -24.42 -1.41
C ARG A 36 13.70 -25.15 -2.27
N VAL A 37 12.47 -24.66 -2.33
CA VAL A 37 11.37 -25.27 -3.10
C VAL A 37 11.44 -24.90 -4.58
N ASP A 38 11.83 -23.67 -4.89
CA ASP A 38 11.94 -23.15 -6.26
C ASP A 38 13.20 -22.28 -6.42
N PRO A 39 14.32 -22.87 -6.87
CA PRO A 39 15.56 -22.15 -7.14
C PRO A 39 15.47 -21.11 -8.26
N ALA A 40 14.43 -21.13 -9.12
CA ALA A 40 14.29 -20.14 -10.19
C ALA A 40 14.14 -18.71 -9.64
N PHE A 41 13.65 -18.56 -8.39
CA PHE A 41 13.51 -17.29 -7.70
C PHE A 41 14.83 -16.69 -7.21
N GLN A 42 15.97 -17.41 -7.26
CA GLN A 42 17.26 -16.91 -6.78
C GLN A 42 17.64 -15.55 -7.39
N ARG A 43 17.47 -15.41 -8.71
CA ARG A 43 17.79 -14.15 -9.42
C ARG A 43 16.91 -12.98 -8.97
N ILE A 44 15.63 -13.26 -8.67
CA ILE A 44 14.66 -12.24 -8.23
C ILE A 44 15.00 -11.79 -6.81
N VAL A 45 15.25 -12.73 -5.90
CA VAL A 45 15.64 -12.41 -4.52
C VAL A 45 16.96 -11.62 -4.50
N ALA A 46 17.95 -12.04 -5.29
CA ALA A 46 19.22 -11.34 -5.40
C ALA A 46 19.10 -9.92 -5.99
N SER A 47 18.10 -9.67 -6.85
CA SER A 47 17.87 -8.34 -7.43
C SER A 47 17.24 -7.33 -6.47
N ALA A 48 16.73 -7.77 -5.31
CA ALA A 48 16.07 -6.92 -4.33
C ALA A 48 16.53 -7.23 -2.90
N PRO A 49 17.83 -7.02 -2.59
CA PRO A 49 18.42 -7.41 -1.30
C PRO A 49 17.82 -6.67 -0.10
N ASP A 50 17.31 -5.46 -0.32
CA ASP A 50 16.72 -4.60 0.70
C ASP A 50 15.18 -4.63 0.70
N PHE A 51 14.56 -5.60 0.01
CA PHE A 51 13.10 -5.70 -0.01
C PHE A 51 12.57 -5.92 1.41
N ALA A 52 11.74 -5.00 1.88
CA ALA A 52 11.04 -5.12 3.15
C ALA A 52 9.55 -5.39 2.88
N VAL A 53 8.98 -6.40 3.56
CA VAL A 53 7.53 -6.53 3.59
C VAL A 53 7.03 -5.47 4.54
N HIS A 54 6.28 -4.51 4.02
CA HIS A 54 5.66 -3.53 4.89
C HIS A 54 4.50 -4.25 5.59
N GLY A 55 4.69 -4.53 6.88
CA GLY A 55 3.65 -5.09 7.72
C GLY A 55 2.58 -4.03 7.92
N ARG A 56 1.31 -4.44 7.90
CA ARG A 56 0.24 -3.54 8.32
C ARG A 56 0.04 -3.67 9.81
N ARG A 57 -0.23 -2.54 10.46
CA ARG A 57 -0.64 -2.46 11.87
C ARG A 57 -1.70 -3.53 12.14
N GLN A 58 -1.41 -4.44 13.08
CA GLN A 58 -2.41 -5.40 13.53
C GLN A 58 -3.45 -4.68 14.39
N GLY A 59 -4.72 -5.03 14.21
CA GLY A 59 -5.82 -4.54 15.05
C GLY A 59 -6.84 -3.64 14.35
N ASP A 60 -6.50 -2.97 13.24
CA ASP A 60 -7.47 -2.17 12.48
C ASP A 60 -7.89 -2.85 11.17
N TYR A 61 -8.72 -3.89 11.33
CA TYR A 61 -9.20 -4.68 10.19
C TYR A 61 -10.19 -3.91 9.32
N PHE A 62 -11.00 -3.03 9.92
CA PHE A 62 -11.99 -2.25 9.19
C PHE A 62 -11.31 -1.28 8.23
N ASN A 63 -10.38 -0.44 8.69
CA ASN A 63 -9.70 0.49 7.81
C ASN A 63 -8.76 -0.23 6.83
N ALA A 64 -8.21 -1.38 7.22
CA ALA A 64 -7.48 -2.24 6.27
C ALA A 64 -8.37 -2.73 5.11
N LEU A 65 -9.63 -3.09 5.40
CA LEU A 65 -10.63 -3.49 4.41
C LEU A 65 -11.08 -2.31 3.55
N VAL A 66 -11.42 -1.18 4.16
CA VAL A 66 -11.77 0.06 3.44
C VAL A 66 -10.66 0.43 2.46
N ARG A 67 -9.40 0.46 2.91
CA ARG A 67 -8.26 0.74 2.03
C ARG A 67 -8.14 -0.29 0.91
N ALA A 68 -8.36 -1.58 1.18
CA ALA A 68 -8.32 -2.62 0.16
C ALA A 68 -9.39 -2.38 -0.93
N ILE A 69 -10.63 -2.08 -0.54
CA ILE A 69 -11.74 -1.77 -1.45
C ILE A 69 -11.42 -0.51 -2.28
N VAL A 70 -10.93 0.55 -1.64
CA VAL A 70 -10.55 1.80 -2.33
C VAL A 70 -9.50 1.53 -3.42
N TYR A 71 -8.52 0.66 -3.16
CA TYR A 71 -7.39 0.40 -4.08
C TYR A 71 -7.71 -0.55 -5.24
N GLN A 72 -8.86 -1.23 -5.23
CA GLN A 72 -9.23 -2.14 -6.31
C GLN A 72 -9.29 -1.41 -7.67
N GLN A 73 -8.73 -2.04 -8.71
CA GLN A 73 -8.78 -1.57 -10.10
C GLN A 73 -8.21 -0.16 -10.33
N LEU A 74 -7.31 0.31 -9.46
CA LEU A 74 -6.69 1.63 -9.55
C LEU A 74 -5.17 1.56 -9.42
N ALA A 75 -4.48 2.48 -10.10
CA ALA A 75 -3.07 2.73 -9.84
C ALA A 75 -2.88 3.28 -8.41
N GLY A 76 -1.79 2.87 -7.74
CA GLY A 76 -1.55 3.20 -6.33
C GLY A 76 -1.63 4.68 -5.99
N LYS A 77 -1.14 5.56 -6.87
CA LYS A 77 -1.22 7.03 -6.68
C LYS A 77 -2.67 7.55 -6.66
N ALA A 78 -3.52 7.05 -7.56
CA ALA A 78 -4.92 7.45 -7.64
C ALA A 78 -5.69 6.95 -6.42
N ALA A 79 -5.50 5.69 -6.06
CA ALA A 79 -6.11 5.10 -4.88
C ALA A 79 -5.68 5.82 -3.58
N ALA A 80 -4.40 6.16 -3.45
CA ALA A 80 -3.89 6.93 -2.31
C ALA A 80 -4.53 8.32 -2.21
N ALA A 81 -4.77 8.99 -3.34
CA ALA A 81 -5.44 10.29 -3.35
C ALA A 81 -6.92 10.20 -2.91
N ILE A 82 -7.64 9.18 -3.39
CA ILE A 82 -9.03 8.91 -2.98
C ILE A 82 -9.09 8.57 -1.49
N HIS A 83 -8.22 7.66 -1.03
CA HIS A 83 -8.17 7.26 0.37
C HIS A 83 -7.90 8.46 1.29
N ARG A 84 -6.96 9.35 0.95
CA ARG A 84 -6.71 10.57 1.74
C ARG A 84 -7.94 11.48 1.83
N ARG A 85 -8.66 11.68 0.72
CA ARG A 85 -9.90 12.48 0.74
C ARG A 85 -11.01 11.81 1.55
N PHE A 86 -11.12 10.48 1.48
CA PHE A 86 -12.05 9.72 2.28
C PHE A 86 -11.79 9.92 3.79
N ILE A 87 -10.54 9.71 4.24
CA ILE A 87 -10.17 9.92 5.64
C ILE A 87 -10.42 11.38 6.08
N ALA A 88 -10.20 12.35 5.17
CA ALA A 88 -10.45 13.76 5.46
C ALA A 88 -11.92 14.11 5.73
N ILE A 89 -12.89 13.27 5.29
CA ILE A 89 -14.31 13.45 5.66
C ILE A 89 -14.50 13.32 7.18
N PHE A 90 -13.75 12.44 7.81
CA PHE A 90 -13.90 12.07 9.22
C PHE A 90 -12.82 12.68 10.13
N GLY A 91 -11.77 13.27 9.55
CA GLY A 91 -10.64 13.86 10.28
C GLY A 91 -9.62 12.84 10.81
N ALA A 92 -9.99 11.56 10.88
CA ALA A 92 -9.15 10.42 11.25
C ALA A 92 -9.67 9.14 10.59
N GLU A 93 -9.01 8.01 10.82
CA GLU A 93 -9.52 6.68 10.39
C GLU A 93 -10.87 6.39 11.06
N PRO A 94 -11.97 6.27 10.29
CA PRO A 94 -13.31 6.13 10.85
C PRO A 94 -13.59 4.71 11.33
N GLY A 95 -14.55 4.58 12.24
CA GLY A 95 -15.24 3.32 12.53
C GLY A 95 -16.39 3.05 11.55
N PRO A 96 -16.95 1.81 11.55
CA PRO A 96 -18.07 1.44 10.68
C PRO A 96 -19.28 2.37 10.79
N GLU A 97 -19.68 2.72 12.02
CA GLU A 97 -20.86 3.57 12.27
C GLU A 97 -20.70 4.97 11.66
N GLN A 98 -19.50 5.55 11.78
CA GLN A 98 -19.22 6.87 11.20
C GLN A 98 -19.32 6.83 9.66
N VAL A 99 -18.90 5.73 9.03
CA VAL A 99 -19.03 5.55 7.58
C VAL A 99 -20.50 5.39 7.17
N LEU A 100 -21.31 4.68 7.96
CA LEU A 100 -22.75 4.54 7.73
C LEU A 100 -23.52 5.86 7.84
N GLU A 101 -23.05 6.77 8.70
CA GLU A 101 -23.61 8.12 8.85
C GLU A 101 -23.20 9.08 7.72
N ALA A 102 -22.17 8.75 6.93
CA ALA A 102 -21.72 9.59 5.85
C ALA A 102 -22.72 9.59 4.68
N THR A 103 -22.98 10.79 4.15
CA THR A 103 -23.86 10.93 2.97
C THR A 103 -23.18 10.41 1.71
N GLU A 104 -23.98 9.89 0.77
CA GLU A 104 -23.47 9.50 -0.55
C GLU A 104 -22.69 10.64 -1.21
N ALA A 105 -23.16 11.89 -1.09
CA ALA A 105 -22.50 13.06 -1.65
C ALA A 105 -21.06 13.25 -1.12
N GLN A 106 -20.85 13.05 0.19
CA GLN A 106 -19.51 13.11 0.80
C GLN A 106 -18.61 11.99 0.25
N LEU A 107 -19.12 10.76 0.19
CA LEU A 107 -18.36 9.58 -0.24
C LEU A 107 -18.00 9.64 -1.74
N ARG A 108 -18.95 10.06 -2.59
CA ARG A 108 -18.73 10.34 -4.01
C ARG A 108 -17.78 11.51 -4.21
N GLY A 109 -17.88 12.56 -3.39
CA GLY A 109 -16.97 13.71 -3.38
C GLY A 109 -15.51 13.34 -3.10
N ALA A 110 -15.28 12.29 -2.30
CA ALA A 110 -13.93 11.74 -2.11
C ALA A 110 -13.38 11.00 -3.36
N GLY A 111 -14.24 10.66 -4.32
CA GLY A 111 -13.89 9.96 -5.55
C GLY A 111 -14.11 8.44 -5.48
N LEU A 112 -14.96 7.96 -4.58
CA LEU A 112 -15.42 6.57 -4.61
C LEU A 112 -16.34 6.35 -5.82
N SER A 113 -16.18 5.20 -6.48
CA SER A 113 -17.09 4.77 -7.54
C SER A 113 -18.41 4.26 -6.93
N ASN A 114 -19.47 4.15 -7.74
CA ASN A 114 -20.76 3.61 -7.30
C ASN A 114 -20.60 2.23 -6.66
N ALA A 115 -19.80 1.36 -7.29
CA ALA A 115 -19.55 0.01 -6.80
C ALA A 115 -18.81 -0.02 -5.44
N LYS A 116 -18.06 1.03 -5.10
CA LYS A 116 -17.28 1.11 -3.85
C LYS A 116 -18.01 1.85 -2.73
N PHE A 117 -19.03 2.63 -3.06
CA PHE A 117 -19.95 3.21 -2.08
C PHE A 117 -20.99 2.19 -1.60
N LEU A 118 -21.41 1.28 -2.48
CA LEU A 118 -22.43 0.25 -2.17
C LEU A 118 -21.85 -1.05 -1.55
N ALA A 119 -20.52 -1.16 -1.46
CA ALA A 119 -19.82 -2.34 -0.95
C ALA A 119 -19.48 -2.17 0.54
#